data_AF-A0A225ULF0-F1
#
_entry.id   AF-A0A225ULF0-F1
#
_cell.length_a   1.000
_cell.length_b   1.000
_cell.length_c   1.000
_cell.angle_alpha   90.00
_cell.angle_beta   90.00
_cell.angle_gamma   90.00
#
_symmetry.space_group_name_H-M   'P 1'
#
loop_
_entity.id
_entity.type
_entity.pdbx_description
1 polymer ?
#
loop_
_entity_poly.entity_id
_entity_poly.type
_entity_poly.pdbx_seq_one_letter_code
_entity_poly.pdbx_strand_id
1 'polypeptide(L)'
;MLDLSARVVYQHPHPLLSRLVCLWVGKRRWTQKRAHFKRAIAKASKQRGFTAKAERENNWRVTGGSIGAIISGLEWKRLRRILGLNAWGEQLLFRIRHGALSTWNPITQVPGCPHLRCEGLRHLRLHHVLLECSAAQKLWKVFLTPWRRLGFRSDVSNGKNVFTLELPELVGYGH
;
A
#
# COMPACT_ATOMS: atom_id res chain seq x y z
N MET A 1 49.34 0.78 -24.03
CA MET A 1 49.40 2.23 -24.33
C MET A 1 48.04 2.60 -24.92
N LEU A 2 47.10 3.07 -24.09
CA LEU A 2 45.75 3.45 -24.51
C LEU A 2 45.75 4.95 -24.76
N ASP A 3 45.43 5.35 -25.99
CA ASP A 3 45.32 6.74 -26.43
C ASP A 3 44.17 7.43 -25.66
N LEU A 4 44.53 8.40 -24.82
CA LEU A 4 43.65 9.12 -23.89
C LEU A 4 43.15 10.46 -24.47
N SER A 5 42.95 10.54 -25.79
CA SER A 5 42.56 11.79 -26.46
C SER A 5 41.06 11.94 -26.75
N ALA A 6 40.19 11.11 -26.16
CA ALA A 6 38.74 11.30 -26.25
C ALA A 6 38.22 12.28 -25.17
N ARG A 7 38.10 13.56 -25.52
CA ARG A 7 37.53 14.58 -24.64
C ARG A 7 36.01 14.39 -24.55
N VAL A 8 35.53 13.75 -23.49
CA VAL A 8 34.08 13.56 -23.23
C VAL A 8 33.48 14.90 -22.81
N VAL A 9 32.74 15.56 -23.71
CA VAL A 9 32.17 16.90 -23.48
C VAL A 9 30.81 16.84 -22.74
N TYR A 10 30.13 15.69 -22.76
CA TYR A 10 28.83 15.53 -22.10
C TYR A 10 28.69 14.14 -21.46
N GLN A 11 28.35 14.15 -20.17
CA GLN A 11 27.95 12.96 -19.42
C GLN A 11 26.43 13.03 -19.21
N HIS A 12 25.66 12.20 -19.92
CA HIS A 12 24.24 12.09 -19.66
C HIS A 12 24.01 11.12 -18.49
N PRO A 13 23.39 11.55 -17.38
CA PRO A 13 23.13 10.65 -16.27
C PRO A 13 22.14 9.58 -16.73
N HIS A 14 22.48 8.31 -16.47
CA HIS A 14 21.75 7.14 -16.96
C HIS A 14 20.22 7.34 -16.76
N PRO A 15 19.37 7.15 -17.78
CA PRO A 15 17.94 7.48 -17.70
C PRO A 15 17.20 6.80 -16.53
N LEU A 16 17.62 5.60 -16.13
CA LEU A 16 17.08 4.89 -14.96
C LEU A 16 17.44 5.55 -13.62
N LEU A 17 18.55 6.29 -13.56
CA LEU A 17 19.05 6.95 -12.35
C LEU A 17 18.56 8.40 -12.24
N SER A 18 18.56 9.14 -13.35
CA SER A 18 18.16 10.56 -13.35
C SER A 18 16.64 10.77 -13.43
N ARG A 19 15.89 9.76 -13.90
CA ARG A 19 14.46 9.88 -14.26
C ARG A 19 14.18 11.03 -15.25
N LEU A 20 15.22 11.55 -15.91
CA LEU A 20 15.11 12.59 -16.92
C LEU A 20 14.87 11.93 -18.27
N VAL A 21 13.81 12.36 -18.95
CA VAL A 21 13.56 11.97 -20.34
C VAL A 21 14.18 13.03 -21.23
N CYS A 22 15.34 12.73 -21.81
CA CYS A 22 15.96 13.59 -22.80
C CYS A 22 15.14 13.56 -24.10
N LEU A 23 14.52 14.69 -24.45
CA LEU A 23 13.87 14.84 -25.75
C LEU A 23 14.93 15.29 -26.76
N TRP A 24 15.04 14.60 -27.89
CA TRP A 24 15.82 15.08 -29.02
C TRP A 24 15.14 16.32 -29.62
N VAL A 25 15.64 17.51 -29.28
CA VAL A 25 15.16 18.80 -29.78
C VAL A 25 16.23 19.42 -30.69
N GLY A 26 15.95 19.48 -31.99
CA GLY A 26 16.85 20.06 -33.00
C GLY A 26 16.60 19.51 -34.41
N LYS A 27 16.48 20.40 -35.40
CA LYS A 27 16.35 20.10 -36.86
C LYS A 27 15.24 19.13 -37.28
N ARG A 28 14.06 19.14 -36.64
CA ARG A 28 12.89 18.35 -37.12
C ARG A 28 11.71 19.24 -37.50
N ARG A 29 11.08 18.89 -38.63
CA ARG A 29 9.88 19.53 -39.23
C ARG A 29 8.63 19.50 -38.31
N TRP A 30 8.61 18.63 -37.31
CA TRP A 30 7.47 18.41 -36.42
C TRP A 30 7.76 18.94 -35.01
N THR A 31 7.29 20.15 -34.71
CA THR A 31 7.38 20.81 -33.41
C THR A 31 6.15 20.51 -32.56
N GLN A 32 6.10 19.33 -31.94
CA GLN A 32 5.09 19.06 -30.90
C GLN A 32 5.37 19.94 -29.67
N LYS A 33 4.35 20.65 -29.19
CA LYS A 33 4.47 21.53 -28.00
C LYS A 33 4.78 20.69 -26.75
N ARG A 34 5.55 21.24 -25.80
CA ARG A 34 5.81 20.63 -24.48
C ARG A 34 4.55 20.10 -23.78
N ALA A 35 3.43 20.80 -23.95
CA ALA A 35 2.12 20.39 -23.40
C ALA A 35 1.66 19.02 -23.91
N HIS A 36 1.95 18.67 -25.17
CA HIS A 36 1.62 17.36 -25.74
C HIS A 36 2.32 16.24 -24.97
N PHE A 37 3.64 16.36 -24.75
CA PHE A 37 4.41 15.37 -23.99
C PHE A 37 3.93 15.25 -22.55
N LYS A 38 3.66 16.37 -21.87
CA LYS A 38 3.10 16.34 -20.50
C LYS A 38 1.77 15.59 -20.46
N ARG A 39 0.87 15.81 -21.42
CA ARG A 39 -0.41 15.08 -21.51
C ARG A 39 -0.19 13.59 -21.76
N ALA A 40 0.71 13.23 -22.67
CA ALA A 40 1.03 11.83 -22.96
C ALA A 40 1.61 11.11 -21.73
N ILE A 41 2.56 11.74 -21.02
CA ILE A 41 3.13 11.22 -19.78
C ILE A 41 2.05 11.08 -18.69
N ALA A 42 1.20 12.10 -18.52
CA ALA A 42 0.11 12.04 -17.55
C ALA A 42 -0.88 10.92 -17.87
N LYS A 43 -1.24 10.74 -19.15
CA LYS A 43 -2.11 9.65 -19.62
C LYS A 43 -1.47 8.28 -19.31
N ALA A 44 -0.21 8.09 -19.66
CA ALA A 44 0.52 6.86 -19.38
C ALA A 44 0.67 6.59 -17.88
N SER A 45 0.92 7.62 -17.06
CA SER A 45 0.97 7.52 -15.60
C SER A 45 -0.37 7.11 -15.00
N LYS A 46 -1.48 7.70 -15.47
CA LYS A 46 -2.83 7.33 -15.04
C LYS A 46 -3.13 5.88 -15.40
N GLN A 47 -2.84 5.48 -16.64
CA GLN A 47 -3.05 4.10 -17.08
C GLN A 47 -2.27 3.10 -16.21
N ARG A 48 -0.97 3.34 -16.00
CA ARG A 48 -0.16 2.52 -15.09
C ARG A 48 -0.73 2.48 -13.67
N GLY A 49 -1.24 3.60 -13.18
CA GLY A 49 -1.91 3.68 -11.88
C GLY A 49 -3.16 2.80 -11.81
N PHE A 50 -4.01 2.81 -12.84
CA PHE A 50 -5.18 1.95 -12.93
C PHE A 50 -4.80 0.47 -13.00
N THR A 51 -3.83 0.10 -13.86
CA THR A 51 -3.34 -1.27 -13.98
C THR A 51 -2.75 -1.76 -12.66
N ALA A 52 -1.84 -1.00 -12.04
CA ALA A 52 -1.25 -1.36 -10.75
C ALA A 52 -2.27 -1.45 -9.61
N LYS A 53 -3.34 -0.63 -9.66
CA LYS A 53 -4.45 -0.74 -8.70
C LYS A 53 -5.20 -2.05 -8.90
N ALA A 54 -5.60 -2.37 -10.14
CA ALA A 54 -6.32 -3.61 -10.45
C ALA A 54 -5.49 -4.85 -10.12
N GLU A 55 -4.18 -4.84 -10.42
CA GLU A 55 -3.25 -5.91 -10.06
C GLU A 55 -3.19 -6.11 -8.54
N ARG A 56 -3.05 -5.02 -7.77
CA ARG A 56 -3.07 -5.09 -6.30
C ARG A 56 -4.39 -5.62 -5.76
N GLU A 57 -5.52 -5.15 -6.28
CA GLU A 57 -6.84 -5.62 -5.86
C GLU A 57 -7.03 -7.12 -6.17
N ASN A 58 -6.59 -7.58 -7.34
CA ASN A 58 -6.65 -9.01 -7.67
C ASN A 58 -5.70 -9.84 -6.80
N ASN A 59 -4.45 -9.39 -6.60
CA ASN A 59 -3.51 -10.06 -5.70
C ASN A 59 -4.06 -10.11 -4.26
N TRP A 60 -4.67 -9.01 -3.81
CA TRP A 60 -5.28 -8.93 -2.48
C TRP A 60 -6.47 -9.88 -2.34
N ARG A 61 -7.29 -10.06 -3.38
CA ARG A 61 -8.36 -11.05 -3.39
C ARG A 61 -7.83 -12.48 -3.24
N VAL A 62 -6.67 -12.79 -3.84
CA VAL A 62 -6.04 -14.12 -3.78
C VAL A 62 -5.29 -14.35 -2.46
N THR A 63 -4.62 -13.33 -1.94
CA THR A 63 -3.68 -13.46 -0.81
C THR A 63 -4.20 -12.96 0.53
N GLY A 64 -5.25 -12.14 0.52
CA GLY A 64 -5.79 -11.47 1.70
C GLY A 64 -6.57 -12.37 2.66
N GLY A 65 -6.87 -13.61 2.27
CA GLY A 65 -7.59 -14.56 3.11
C GLY A 65 -8.92 -13.98 3.64
N SER A 66 -9.19 -14.22 4.92
CA SER A 66 -10.39 -13.70 5.61
C SER A 66 -10.39 -12.17 5.72
N ILE A 67 -9.23 -11.53 5.92
CA ILE A 67 -9.10 -10.06 6.02
C ILE A 67 -9.52 -9.40 4.71
N GLY A 68 -9.04 -9.94 3.59
CA GLY A 68 -9.36 -9.42 2.26
C GLY A 68 -10.87 -9.39 2.03
N ALA A 69 -11.57 -10.46 2.43
CA ALA A 69 -13.03 -10.52 2.35
C ALA A 69 -13.72 -9.49 3.28
N ILE A 70 -13.32 -9.43 4.56
CA ILE A 70 -13.96 -8.56 5.54
C ILE A 70 -13.76 -7.08 5.18
N ILE A 71 -12.53 -6.68 4.87
CA ILE A 71 -12.21 -5.27 4.59
C ILE A 71 -12.78 -4.82 3.23
N SER A 72 -12.90 -5.73 2.26
CA SER A 72 -13.57 -5.41 0.99
C SER A 72 -15.06 -5.10 1.20
N GLY A 73 -15.72 -5.79 2.15
CA GLY A 73 -17.12 -5.58 2.51
C GLY A 73 -17.38 -4.33 3.36
N LEU A 74 -16.36 -3.72 3.96
CA LEU A 74 -16.52 -2.48 4.73
C LEU A 74 -16.69 -1.29 3.79
N GLU A 75 -17.78 -0.54 3.89
CA GLU A 75 -17.92 0.72 3.14
C GLU A 75 -16.94 1.79 3.64
N TRP A 76 -16.38 2.60 2.72
CA TRP A 76 -15.41 3.65 3.09
C TRP A 76 -16.02 4.69 4.06
N LYS A 77 -17.31 5.01 3.87
CA LYS A 77 -18.06 5.89 4.77
C LYS A 77 -18.14 5.33 6.19
N ARG A 78 -18.15 4.00 6.36
CA ARG A 78 -18.16 3.32 7.66
C ARG A 78 -16.79 3.33 8.33
N LEU A 79 -15.69 3.20 7.58
CA LEU A 79 -14.34 3.27 8.13
C LEU A 79 -14.04 4.61 8.81
N ARG A 80 -14.50 5.72 8.21
CA ARG A 80 -14.38 7.07 8.81
C ARG A 80 -15.24 7.31 10.04
N ARG A 81 -16.20 6.42 10.32
CA ARG A 81 -17.06 6.48 11.51
C ARG A 81 -16.50 5.69 12.68
N ILE A 82 -15.36 5.01 12.51
CA ILE A 82 -14.68 4.32 13.62
C ILE A 82 -14.19 5.38 14.61
N LEU A 83 -14.84 5.44 15.78
CA LEU A 83 -14.46 6.37 16.85
C LEU A 83 -13.04 6.06 17.35
N GLY A 84 -12.23 7.09 17.52
CA GLY A 84 -10.82 6.96 17.92
C GLY A 84 -9.86 6.62 16.79
N LEU A 85 -10.33 6.52 15.54
CA LEU A 85 -9.47 6.42 14.37
C LEU A 85 -8.90 7.79 14.04
N ASN A 86 -7.58 7.96 14.18
CA ASN A 86 -6.89 9.16 13.71
C ASN A 86 -6.56 9.06 12.20
N ALA A 87 -6.05 10.14 11.62
CA ALA A 87 -5.69 10.19 10.20
C ALA A 87 -4.72 9.06 9.77
N TRP A 88 -3.83 8.64 10.68
CA TRP A 88 -2.93 7.50 10.45
C TRP A 88 -3.67 6.17 10.39
N GLY A 89 -4.62 5.94 11.29
CA GLY A 89 -5.49 4.77 11.28
C GLY A 89 -6.33 4.70 10.01
N GLU A 90 -6.89 5.83 9.55
CA GLU A 90 -7.61 5.89 8.28
C GLU A 90 -6.71 5.52 7.10
N GLN A 91 -5.50 6.07 7.04
CA GLN A 91 -4.55 5.77 5.98
C GLN A 91 -4.11 4.30 6.01
N LEU A 92 -3.94 3.73 7.20
CA LEU A 92 -3.61 2.32 7.37
C LEU A 92 -4.72 1.42 6.84
N LEU A 93 -5.97 1.65 7.25
CA LEU A 93 -7.12 0.89 6.78
C LEU A 93 -7.35 1.05 5.28
N PHE A 94 -7.12 2.25 4.73
CA PHE A 94 -7.11 2.48 3.29
C PHE A 94 -6.10 1.59 2.58
N ARG A 95 -4.85 1.55 3.08
CA ARG A 95 -3.79 0.75 2.48
C ARG A 95 -4.06 -0.74 2.60
N ILE A 96 -4.56 -1.21 3.75
CA ILE A 96 -4.93 -2.62 3.92
C ILE A 96 -6.04 -3.00 2.94
N ARG A 97 -7.09 -2.18 2.81
CA ARG A 97 -8.20 -2.42 1.88
C ARG A 97 -7.74 -2.60 0.44
N HIS A 98 -6.81 -1.76 0.00
CA HIS A 98 -6.30 -1.80 -1.37
C HIS A 98 -5.09 -2.75 -1.55
N GLY A 99 -4.75 -3.57 -0.54
CA GLY A 99 -3.56 -4.43 -0.59
C GLY A 99 -2.27 -3.65 -0.87
N ALA A 100 -2.22 -2.38 -0.43
CA ALA A 100 -1.15 -1.43 -0.72
C ALA A 100 -0.09 -1.36 0.39
N LEU A 101 -0.09 -2.30 1.32
CA LEU A 101 1.01 -2.49 2.27
C LEU A 101 2.04 -3.44 1.67
N SER A 102 3.28 -2.98 1.61
CA SER A 102 4.41 -3.82 1.24
C SER A 102 4.89 -4.61 2.46
N THR A 103 5.00 -5.93 2.31
CA THR A 103 5.72 -6.80 3.26
C THR A 103 7.14 -7.09 2.78
N TRP A 104 7.63 -6.36 1.77
CA TRP A 104 8.95 -6.58 1.20
C TRP A 104 10.05 -6.25 2.20
N ASN A 105 10.92 -7.23 2.48
CA ASN A 105 12.13 -7.03 3.23
C ASN A 105 13.30 -6.75 2.25
N PRO A 106 13.94 -5.56 2.31
CA PRO A 106 15.02 -5.22 1.38
C PRO A 106 16.31 -6.03 1.61
N ILE A 107 16.53 -6.55 2.82
CA ILE A 107 17.73 -7.32 3.18
C ILE A 107 17.63 -8.72 2.58
N THR A 108 16.49 -9.39 2.79
CA THR A 108 16.30 -10.77 2.33
C THR A 108 15.71 -10.85 0.92
N GLN A 109 15.36 -9.71 0.32
CA GLN A 109 14.71 -9.59 -0.99
C GLN A 109 13.51 -10.52 -1.18
N VAL A 110 12.74 -10.71 -0.11
CA VAL A 110 11.51 -11.52 -0.12
C VAL A 110 10.45 -10.86 0.74
N PRO A 111 9.15 -11.12 0.48
CA PRO A 111 8.09 -10.82 1.44
C PRO A 111 8.38 -11.51 2.78
N GLY A 112 8.34 -10.73 3.87
CA GLY A 112 8.66 -11.22 5.20
C GLY A 112 7.91 -10.46 6.29
N CYS A 113 8.03 -10.97 7.51
CA CYS A 113 7.50 -10.34 8.71
C CYS A 113 8.66 -9.63 9.44
N PRO A 114 8.48 -8.39 9.91
CA PRO A 114 9.54 -7.67 10.63
C PRO A 114 9.80 -8.22 12.04
N HIS A 115 8.97 -9.12 12.54
CA HIS A 115 9.11 -9.67 13.88
C HIS A 115 10.14 -10.81 13.93
N LEU A 116 11.10 -10.72 14.85
CA LEU A 116 12.21 -11.67 15.01
C LEU A 116 11.77 -13.14 15.12
N ARG A 117 10.65 -13.44 15.79
CA ARG A 117 10.15 -14.83 15.88
C ARG A 117 9.60 -15.40 14.57
N CYS A 118 9.46 -14.55 13.55
CA CYS A 118 9.02 -14.94 12.22
C CYS A 118 10.20 -14.97 11.24
N GLU A 119 11.43 -14.78 11.71
CA GLU A 119 12.64 -14.88 10.90
C GLU A 119 12.78 -16.32 10.35
N GLY A 120 13.15 -16.43 9.07
CA GLY A 120 13.26 -17.72 8.37
C GLY A 120 11.95 -18.29 7.82
N LEU A 121 10.77 -17.77 8.21
CA LEU A 121 9.51 -18.17 7.58
C LEU A 121 9.45 -17.63 6.15
N ARG A 122 9.24 -18.52 5.18
CA ARG A 122 9.13 -18.19 3.76
C ARG A 122 7.66 -18.04 3.34
N HIS A 123 7.43 -17.26 2.29
CA HIS A 123 6.09 -17.03 1.71
C HIS A 123 5.06 -16.40 2.66
N LEU A 124 5.53 -15.58 3.60
CA LEU A 124 4.64 -14.84 4.49
C LEU A 124 3.81 -13.84 3.69
N ARG A 125 2.49 -13.92 3.88
CA ARG A 125 1.53 -12.99 3.29
C ARG A 125 1.22 -11.88 4.28
N LEU A 126 0.66 -10.79 3.78
CA LEU A 126 0.20 -9.68 4.62
C LEU A 126 -0.82 -10.14 5.68
N HIS A 127 -1.61 -11.20 5.41
CA HIS A 127 -2.47 -11.85 6.39
C HIS A 127 -1.71 -12.27 7.67
N HIS A 128 -0.54 -12.91 7.51
CA HIS A 128 0.28 -13.31 8.64
C HIS A 128 0.75 -12.10 9.45
N VAL A 129 1.30 -11.10 8.77
CA VAL A 129 1.85 -9.89 9.39
C VAL A 129 0.78 -9.12 10.16
N LEU A 130 -0.46 -9.15 9.68
CA LEU A 130 -1.57 -8.43 10.30
C LEU A 130 -2.31 -9.23 11.39
N LEU A 131 -2.45 -10.57 11.29
CA LEU A 131 -3.31 -11.32 12.23
C LEU A 131 -2.64 -12.50 12.93
N GLU A 132 -1.89 -13.32 12.19
CA GLU A 132 -1.35 -14.57 12.73
C GLU A 132 -0.08 -14.35 13.56
N CYS A 133 0.71 -13.34 13.20
CA CYS A 133 1.94 -13.04 13.88
C CYS A 133 1.67 -12.74 15.36
N SER A 134 2.41 -13.38 16.25
CA SER A 134 2.28 -13.17 17.71
C SER A 134 2.45 -11.70 18.12
N ALA A 135 3.31 -10.93 17.44
CA ALA A 135 3.44 -9.50 17.67
C ALA A 135 2.19 -8.73 17.22
N ALA A 136 1.61 -9.09 16.08
CA ALA A 136 0.37 -8.50 15.59
C ALA A 136 -0.79 -8.78 16.56
N GLN A 137 -0.92 -10.01 17.06
CA GLN A 137 -1.93 -10.35 18.06
C GLN A 137 -1.78 -9.53 19.36
N LYS A 138 -0.55 -9.30 19.83
CA LYS A 138 -0.29 -8.43 20.98
C LYS A 138 -0.68 -6.98 20.70
N LEU A 139 -0.32 -6.45 19.53
CA LEU A 139 -0.70 -5.09 19.12
C LEU A 139 -2.21 -4.93 19.05
N TRP A 140 -2.93 -5.89 18.46
CA TRP A 140 -4.39 -5.85 18.41
C TRP A 140 -5.03 -5.85 19.80
N LYS A 141 -4.51 -6.62 20.76
CA LYS A 141 -5.00 -6.56 22.15
C LYS A 141 -4.87 -5.16 22.73
N VAL A 142 -3.77 -4.46 22.47
CA VAL A 142 -3.58 -3.06 22.91
C VAL A 142 -4.58 -2.14 22.22
N PHE A 143 -4.70 -2.20 20.90
CA PHE A 143 -5.61 -1.32 20.13
C PHE A 143 -7.08 -1.56 20.44
N LEU A 144 -7.48 -2.80 20.72
CA LEU A 144 -8.88 -3.15 20.99
C LEU A 144 -9.29 -2.90 22.45
N THR A 145 -8.33 -2.68 23.36
CA THR A 145 -8.65 -2.39 24.77
C THR A 145 -9.45 -1.09 24.92
N PRO A 146 -9.05 0.05 24.31
CA PRO A 146 -9.90 1.25 24.27
C PRO A 146 -11.26 1.01 23.62
N TRP A 147 -11.33 0.21 22.55
CA TRP A 147 -12.59 -0.05 21.84
C TRP A 147 -13.57 -0.86 22.70
N ARG A 148 -13.08 -1.84 23.46
CA ARG A 148 -13.90 -2.56 24.45
C ARG A 148 -14.46 -1.63 25.52
N ARG A 149 -13.67 -0.66 25.99
CA ARG A 149 -14.14 0.36 26.97
C ARG A 149 -15.25 1.24 26.41
N LEU A 150 -15.29 1.41 25.09
CA LEU A 150 -16.33 2.15 24.37
C LEU A 150 -17.52 1.26 23.97
N GLY A 151 -17.59 0.00 24.44
CA GLY A 151 -18.70 -0.93 24.20
C GLY A 151 -18.62 -1.72 22.90
N PHE A 152 -17.53 -1.64 22.14
CA PHE A 152 -17.38 -2.43 20.90
C PHE A 152 -17.09 -3.90 21.22
N ARG A 153 -17.85 -4.82 20.60
CA ARG A 153 -17.60 -6.26 20.67
C ARG A 153 -16.45 -6.62 19.72
N SER A 154 -15.29 -6.95 20.27
CA SER A 154 -14.14 -7.41 19.46
C SER A 154 -13.51 -8.65 20.10
N ASP A 155 -13.60 -9.79 19.43
CA ASP A 155 -12.94 -11.02 19.85
C ASP A 155 -11.66 -11.25 19.03
N VAL A 156 -10.50 -11.14 19.68
CA VAL A 156 -9.19 -11.33 19.04
C VAL A 156 -8.87 -12.81 18.85
N SER A 157 -9.54 -13.67 19.62
CA SER A 157 -9.20 -15.09 19.81
C SER A 157 -9.17 -15.89 18.52
N ASN A 158 -9.98 -15.49 17.52
CA ASN A 158 -10.13 -16.23 16.28
C ASN A 158 -9.57 -15.53 15.03
N GLY A 159 -8.97 -14.33 15.14
CA GLY A 159 -8.45 -13.54 14.00
C GLY A 159 -9.52 -13.05 13.00
N LYS A 160 -10.67 -13.74 12.92
CA LYS A 160 -11.81 -13.45 12.06
C LYS A 160 -12.53 -12.17 12.47
N ASN A 161 -12.43 -11.74 13.74
CA ASN A 161 -13.29 -10.68 14.27
C ASN A 161 -12.61 -9.33 14.56
N VAL A 162 -11.33 -9.16 14.23
CA VAL A 162 -10.65 -7.86 14.40
C VAL A 162 -11.25 -6.78 13.49
N PHE A 163 -11.75 -7.19 12.32
CA PHE A 163 -12.34 -6.29 11.31
C PHE A 163 -13.84 -6.50 11.08
N THR A 164 -14.49 -7.51 11.68
CA THR A 164 -15.97 -7.58 11.72
C THR A 164 -16.48 -6.63 12.79
N LEU A 165 -16.03 -5.38 12.73
CA LEU A 165 -16.55 -4.28 13.53
C LEU A 165 -18.05 -4.21 13.26
N GLU A 166 -18.84 -4.91 14.07
CA GLU A 166 -20.20 -4.52 14.39
C GLU A 166 -20.03 -3.20 15.15
N LEU A 167 -19.91 -2.13 14.36
CA LEU A 167 -20.07 -0.79 14.86
C LEU A 167 -21.44 -0.80 15.55
N PRO A 168 -21.54 -0.46 16.85
CA PRO A 168 -22.84 -0.26 17.47
C PRO A 168 -23.60 0.71 16.57
N GLU A 169 -24.84 0.38 16.26
CA GLU A 169 -25.74 1.38 15.68
C GLU A 169 -25.71 2.56 16.63
N LEU A 170 -25.08 3.66 16.18
CA LEU A 170 -25.12 4.91 16.92
C LEU A 170 -26.59 5.29 16.94
N VAL A 171 -27.26 4.98 18.05
CA VAL A 171 -28.59 5.50 18.37
C VAL A 171 -28.48 7.00 18.17
N GLY A 172 -29.28 7.51 17.23
CA GLY A 172 -29.05 8.78 16.57
C GLY A 172 -28.75 9.92 17.54
N TYR A 173 -27.66 10.63 17.29
CA TYR A 173 -27.62 12.04 17.69
C TYR A 173 -28.61 12.75 16.78
N GLY A 174 -29.84 12.92 17.29
CA GLY A 174 -30.81 13.84 16.73
C GLY A 174 -30.24 15.25 16.68
N HIS A 175 -30.57 15.92 15.58
CA HIS A 175 -30.46 17.34 15.23
C HIS A 175 -29.86 18.31 16.27
#